data_AF-A0A2A7AVE5-F1
#
_entry.id   AF-A0A2A7AVE5-F1
#
_cell.length_a   1.000
_cell.length_b   1.000
_cell.length_c   1.000
_cell.angle_alpha   90.00
_cell.angle_beta   90.00
_cell.angle_gamma   90.00
#
_symmetry.space_group_name_H-M   'P 1'
#
loop_
_entity.id
_entity.type
_entity.pdbx_description
1 polymer ?
#
loop_
_entity_poly.entity_id
_entity_poly.type
_entity_poly.pdbx_seq_one_letter_code
_entity_poly.pdbx_strand_id
1 'polypeptide(L)'
;MGRGNVCVTGSYEGLFYIDNDDLRVYRKDGPGTDDCEDRLQRDLDYADITGPDWYLDEVGSSYEEADVLECFCNEMRKLCPSFQPAVNSNVWLGNERRVILENELFYICVEDNEWSLAIELVQKDGYSDCESAWMAGLQKRRYRGYLDSMKKALLARLPSIGIRTGAWTSRTITREEAGVC
;
A
#
# COMPACT_ATOMS: atom_id res chain seq x y z
N MET A 1 14.21 8.97 3.52
CA MET A 1 14.35 8.63 4.95
C MET A 1 13.58 7.34 5.22
N GLY A 2 13.81 6.67 6.35
CA GLY A 2 13.46 5.26 6.54
C GLY A 2 11.98 4.94 6.39
N ARG A 3 11.62 4.25 5.30
CA ARG A 3 10.31 3.59 5.10
C ARG A 3 10.10 2.40 6.06
N GLY A 4 10.79 2.36 7.20
CA GLY A 4 11.18 1.14 7.89
C GLY A 4 10.44 0.82 9.19
N ASN A 5 9.47 1.64 9.60
CA ASN A 5 8.81 1.46 10.91
C ASN A 5 7.77 0.33 10.88
N VAL A 6 7.18 0.07 9.71
CA VAL A 6 6.27 -1.07 9.51
C VAL A 6 7.04 -2.29 9.04
N CYS A 7 6.80 -3.43 9.69
CA CYS A 7 7.34 -4.70 9.26
C CYS A 7 6.40 -5.87 9.56
N VAL A 8 6.52 -6.89 8.72
CA VAL A 8 5.87 -8.18 8.91
C VAL A 8 6.80 -9.14 9.65
N THR A 9 6.24 -10.01 10.49
CA THR A 9 7.02 -10.89 11.39
C THR A 9 6.81 -12.37 11.08
N GLY A 10 5.75 -12.72 10.35
CA GLY A 10 5.44 -14.08 9.93
C GLY A 10 6.38 -14.61 8.86
N SER A 11 6.51 -15.94 8.80
CA SER A 11 7.43 -16.63 7.88
C SER A 11 7.00 -16.57 6.41
N TYR A 12 5.72 -16.33 6.15
CA TYR A 12 5.13 -16.26 4.81
C TYR A 12 4.41 -14.95 4.58
N GLU A 13 4.94 -13.87 5.15
CA GLU A 13 4.43 -12.51 5.00
C GLU A 13 5.33 -11.69 4.06
N GLY A 14 4.82 -10.54 3.64
CA GLY A 14 5.59 -9.57 2.89
C GLY A 14 4.86 -8.25 2.81
N LEU A 15 5.55 -7.20 2.39
CA LEU A 15 4.97 -5.87 2.28
C LEU A 15 5.59 -5.08 1.15
N PHE A 16 4.84 -4.08 0.69
CA PHE A 16 5.28 -3.03 -0.21
C PHE A 16 4.91 -1.67 0.36
N TYR A 17 5.58 -0.61 -0.07
CA TYR A 17 5.28 0.76 0.36
C TYR A 17 4.85 1.60 -0.83
N ILE A 18 3.81 2.42 -0.64
CA ILE A 18 3.41 3.48 -1.56
C ILE A 18 3.94 4.78 -0.98
N ASP A 19 4.77 5.50 -1.72
CA ASP A 19 5.37 6.74 -1.22
C ASP A 19 4.31 7.84 -1.12
N ASN A 20 4.43 8.72 -0.13
CA ASN A 20 3.55 9.88 -0.02
C ASN A 20 3.68 10.81 -1.22
N ASP A 21 4.80 10.77 -1.93
CA ASP A 21 4.97 11.38 -3.25
C ASP A 21 3.84 11.00 -4.24
N ASP A 22 3.27 9.80 -4.11
CA ASP A 22 2.18 9.25 -4.93
C ASP A 22 0.78 9.34 -4.29
N LEU A 23 0.66 9.88 -3.07
CA LEU A 23 -0.60 9.91 -2.31
C LEU A 23 -0.99 11.32 -1.86
N ARG A 24 -0.02 12.18 -1.55
CA ARG A 24 -0.28 13.51 -1.01
C ARG A 24 -0.56 14.48 -2.14
N VAL A 25 -1.71 15.14 -2.03
CA VAL A 25 -2.15 16.20 -2.93
C VAL A 25 -1.92 17.54 -2.25
N TYR A 26 -1.25 18.43 -2.97
CA TYR A 26 -1.05 19.81 -2.60
C TYR A 26 -1.92 20.70 -3.48
N ARG A 27 -2.56 21.68 -2.87
CA ARG A 27 -3.37 22.69 -3.56
C ARG A 27 -2.69 24.04 -3.49
N LYS A 28 -2.80 24.80 -4.58
CA LYS A 28 -2.46 26.22 -4.65
C LYS A 28 -3.66 27.01 -5.15
N ASP A 29 -4.04 28.02 -4.39
CA ASP A 29 -5.14 28.91 -4.76
C ASP A 29 -4.66 30.02 -5.69
N GLY A 30 -5.48 30.35 -6.69
CA GLY A 30 -5.26 31.45 -7.61
C GLY A 30 -5.37 32.80 -6.89
N PRO A 31 -4.50 33.78 -7.19
CA PRO A 31 -4.55 35.08 -6.52
C PRO A 31 -5.83 35.84 -6.88
N GLY A 32 -6.79 35.85 -5.97
CA GLY A 32 -8.04 36.59 -6.11
C GLY A 32 -9.04 35.97 -7.08
N THR A 33 -8.88 34.69 -7.43
CA THR A 33 -9.85 33.89 -8.20
C THR A 33 -10.31 32.67 -7.39
N ASP A 34 -11.36 32.00 -7.85
CA ASP A 34 -11.80 30.69 -7.31
C ASP A 34 -11.07 29.53 -8.00
N ASP A 35 -10.03 29.83 -8.79
CA ASP A 35 -9.25 28.81 -9.46
C ASP A 35 -8.30 28.16 -8.46
N CYS A 36 -8.27 26.84 -8.44
CA CYS A 36 -7.31 26.05 -7.67
C CYS A 36 -6.52 25.14 -8.61
N GLU A 37 -5.25 24.96 -8.29
CA GLU A 37 -4.38 23.98 -8.93
C GLU A 37 -4.03 22.89 -7.92
N ASP A 38 -4.29 21.63 -8.27
CA ASP A 38 -3.95 20.47 -7.47
C ASP A 38 -2.78 19.72 -8.12
N ARG A 39 -1.78 19.34 -7.32
CA ARG A 39 -0.62 18.55 -7.75
C ARG A 39 -0.27 17.47 -6.74
N LEU A 40 0.28 16.36 -7.23
CA LEU A 40 0.88 15.37 -6.34
C LEU A 40 2.20 15.88 -5.78
N GLN A 41 2.55 15.43 -4.58
CA GLN A 41 3.82 15.78 -3.95
C GLN A 41 5.03 15.44 -4.84
N ARG A 42 4.98 14.36 -5.64
CA ARG A 42 6.05 14.04 -6.61
C ARG A 42 6.33 15.17 -7.61
N ASP A 43 5.29 15.92 -7.99
CA ASP A 43 5.37 16.95 -9.03
C ASP A 43 5.81 18.31 -8.46
N LEU A 44 6.07 18.38 -7.16
CA LEU A 44 6.55 19.54 -6.46
C LEU A 44 8.00 19.36 -6.03
N ASP A 45 8.76 20.45 -6.10
CA ASP A 45 10.09 20.47 -5.52
C ASP A 45 10.05 20.82 -4.02
N TYR A 46 11.20 20.74 -3.35
CA TYR A 46 11.29 21.04 -1.92
C TYR A 46 10.93 22.51 -1.60
N ALA A 47 11.20 23.45 -2.51
CA ALA A 47 10.90 24.86 -2.31
C ALA A 47 9.39 25.12 -2.44
N ASP A 48 8.70 24.40 -3.34
CA ASP A 48 7.26 24.42 -3.46
C ASP A 48 6.58 23.86 -2.19
N ILE A 49 7.03 22.70 -1.70
CA ILE A 49 6.46 22.03 -0.52
C ILE A 49 6.64 22.84 0.77
N THR A 50 7.76 23.56 0.91
CA THR A 50 8.06 24.37 2.09
C THR A 50 7.67 25.85 1.93
N GLY A 51 7.22 26.23 0.75
CA GLY A 51 6.79 27.57 0.41
C GLY A 51 5.41 27.92 0.96
N PRO A 52 5.00 29.19 0.89
CA PRO A 52 3.68 29.64 1.35
C PRO A 52 2.55 29.37 0.35
N ASP A 53 2.90 29.02 -0.89
CA ASP A 53 1.97 28.97 -2.02
C ASP A 53 1.17 27.66 -2.09
N TRP A 54 1.80 26.54 -1.71
CA TRP A 54 1.19 25.22 -1.74
C TRP A 54 0.86 24.77 -0.32
N TYR A 55 -0.35 24.29 -0.12
CA TYR A 55 -0.75 23.69 1.15
C TYR A 55 -1.20 22.25 0.92
N LEU A 56 -0.99 21.41 1.93
CA LEU A 56 -1.44 20.03 1.90
C LEU A 56 -2.97 20.00 1.92
N ASP A 57 -3.57 19.46 0.86
CA ASP A 57 -5.00 19.17 0.81
C ASP A 57 -5.20 17.77 1.41
N GLU A 58 -5.53 17.71 2.71
CA GLU A 58 -5.82 16.45 3.40
C GLU A 58 -7.02 15.72 2.78
N VAL A 59 -8.03 16.46 2.30
CA VAL A 59 -9.21 15.88 1.67
C VAL A 59 -8.85 15.30 0.31
N GLY A 60 -8.15 16.08 -0.52
CA GLY A 60 -7.62 15.62 -1.82
C GLY A 60 -6.71 14.39 -1.68
N SER A 61 -5.81 14.40 -0.69
CA SER A 61 -4.94 13.27 -0.38
C SER A 61 -5.73 12.02 0.02
N SER A 62 -6.81 12.18 0.80
CA SER A 62 -7.67 11.06 1.18
C SER A 62 -8.40 10.44 -0.02
N TYR A 63 -8.79 11.25 -1.00
CA TYR A 63 -9.41 10.77 -2.24
C TYR A 63 -8.41 10.06 -3.14
N GLU A 64 -7.17 10.57 -3.25
CA GLU A 64 -6.11 9.92 -4.01
C GLU A 64 -5.74 8.56 -3.37
N GLU A 65 -5.60 8.49 -2.04
CA GLU A 65 -5.40 7.22 -1.34
C GLU A 65 -6.53 6.23 -1.63
N ALA A 66 -7.78 6.68 -1.54
CA ALA A 66 -8.95 5.84 -1.81
C ALA A 66 -8.95 5.31 -3.26
N ASP A 67 -8.65 6.16 -4.26
CA ASP A 67 -8.55 5.76 -5.67
C ASP A 67 -7.43 4.73 -5.89
N VAL A 68 -6.25 4.97 -5.32
CA VAL A 68 -5.10 4.05 -5.42
C VAL A 68 -5.43 2.70 -4.80
N LEU A 69 -6.06 2.68 -3.62
CA LEU A 69 -6.46 1.44 -2.94
C LEU A 69 -7.59 0.72 -3.67
N GLU A 70 -8.54 1.44 -4.27
CA GLU A 70 -9.59 0.86 -5.08
C GLU A 70 -9.00 0.20 -6.34
N CYS A 71 -8.12 0.90 -7.05
CA CYS A 71 -7.39 0.38 -8.21
C CYS A 71 -6.61 -0.89 -7.84
N PHE A 72 -5.86 -0.84 -6.74
CA PHE A 72 -5.12 -1.98 -6.23
C PHE A 72 -6.05 -3.17 -5.91
N CYS A 73 -7.16 -2.94 -5.19
CA CYS A 73 -8.11 -3.99 -4.85
C CYS A 73 -8.75 -4.60 -6.11
N ASN A 74 -9.08 -3.79 -7.10
CA ASN A 74 -9.63 -4.24 -8.38
C ASN A 74 -8.64 -5.13 -9.14
N GLU A 75 -7.39 -4.71 -9.29
CA GLU A 75 -6.36 -5.48 -9.98
C GLU A 75 -5.97 -6.74 -9.20
N MET A 76 -5.84 -6.66 -7.88
CA MET A 76 -5.50 -7.81 -7.04
C MET A 76 -6.57 -8.92 -7.15
N ARG A 77 -7.86 -8.55 -7.19
CA ARG A 77 -8.95 -9.53 -7.37
C ARG A 77 -8.98 -10.13 -8.78
N LYS A 78 -8.58 -9.39 -9.82
CA LYS A 78 -8.41 -9.94 -11.17
C LYS A 78 -7.28 -10.97 -11.22
N LEU A 79 -6.14 -10.65 -10.60
CA LEU A 79 -4.97 -11.53 -10.57
C LEU A 79 -5.14 -12.73 -9.62
N CYS A 80 -5.84 -12.54 -8.51
CA CYS A 80 -6.05 -13.54 -7.47
C CYS A 80 -7.51 -13.54 -7.00
N PRO A 81 -8.43 -14.22 -7.72
CA PRO A 81 -9.87 -14.25 -7.40
C PRO A 81 -10.23 -14.84 -6.04
N SER A 82 -9.27 -15.51 -5.37
CA SER A 82 -9.45 -16.00 -4.00
C SER A 82 -9.60 -14.89 -2.97
N PHE A 83 -9.11 -13.68 -3.26
CA PHE A 83 -9.26 -12.54 -2.35
C PHE A 83 -10.63 -11.90 -2.51
N GLN A 84 -11.26 -11.60 -1.38
CA GLN A 84 -12.51 -10.87 -1.27
C GLN A 84 -12.29 -9.60 -0.45
N PRO A 85 -13.10 -8.55 -0.66
CA PRO A 85 -13.14 -7.40 0.24
C PRO A 85 -13.38 -7.85 1.69
N ALA A 86 -12.75 -7.17 2.64
CA ALA A 86 -13.07 -7.37 4.05
C ALA A 86 -14.59 -7.20 4.26
N VAL A 87 -15.16 -8.01 5.15
CA VAL A 87 -16.62 -8.04 5.41
C VAL A 87 -17.17 -6.67 5.82
N ASN A 88 -16.33 -5.81 6.41
CA ASN A 88 -16.65 -4.41 6.64
C ASN A 88 -15.40 -3.52 6.47
N SER A 89 -15.60 -2.21 6.32
CA SER A 89 -14.53 -1.21 6.19
C SER A 89 -13.76 -0.93 7.51
N ASN A 90 -14.15 -1.59 8.61
CA ASN A 90 -13.62 -1.39 9.95
C ASN A 90 -13.00 -2.69 10.52
N VAL A 91 -12.56 -3.62 9.67
CA VAL A 91 -11.79 -4.78 10.14
C VAL A 91 -10.36 -4.31 10.35
N TRP A 92 -9.91 -4.34 11.61
CA TRP A 92 -8.54 -4.01 11.98
C TRP A 92 -7.83 -5.23 12.55
N LEU A 93 -6.56 -5.43 12.18
CA LEU A 93 -5.67 -6.37 12.85
C LEU A 93 -4.84 -5.60 13.87
N GLY A 94 -5.16 -5.78 15.15
CA GLY A 94 -4.61 -4.91 16.19
C GLY A 94 -5.16 -3.49 16.06
N ASN A 95 -4.32 -2.48 16.33
CA ASN A 95 -4.74 -1.08 16.39
C ASN A 95 -4.31 -0.25 15.16
N GLU A 96 -3.41 -0.77 14.33
CA GLU A 96 -2.70 0.03 13.30
C GLU A 96 -2.95 -0.47 11.88
N ARG A 97 -3.39 -1.73 11.71
CA ARG A 97 -3.55 -2.36 10.39
C ARG A 97 -5.01 -2.43 9.98
N ARG A 98 -5.39 -1.69 8.95
CA ARG A 98 -6.72 -1.76 8.33
C ARG A 98 -6.75 -2.87 7.27
N VAL A 99 -7.63 -3.85 7.41
CA VAL A 99 -7.79 -4.93 6.42
C VAL A 99 -8.59 -4.42 5.22
N ILE A 100 -8.05 -4.61 4.02
CA ILE A 100 -8.70 -4.22 2.76
C ILE A 100 -9.15 -5.41 1.92
N LEU A 101 -8.42 -6.53 1.98
CA LEU A 101 -8.78 -7.79 1.33
C LEU A 101 -8.44 -8.97 2.25
N GLU A 102 -9.15 -10.08 2.08
CA GLU A 102 -8.82 -11.32 2.77
C GLU A 102 -9.14 -12.56 1.93
N ASN A 103 -8.53 -13.68 2.29
CA ASN A 103 -8.93 -15.01 1.84
C ASN A 103 -8.83 -16.00 3.02
N GLU A 104 -8.93 -17.29 2.76
CA GLU A 104 -8.83 -18.32 3.80
C GLU A 104 -7.47 -18.37 4.53
N LEU A 105 -6.39 -17.89 3.90
CA LEU A 105 -5.01 -18.05 4.38
C LEU A 105 -4.34 -16.74 4.82
N PHE A 106 -4.77 -15.60 4.28
CA PHE A 106 -4.10 -14.31 4.43
C PHE A 106 -5.08 -13.14 4.56
N TYR A 107 -4.61 -12.10 5.23
CA TYR A 107 -5.14 -10.75 5.16
C TYR A 107 -4.22 -9.89 4.28
N ILE A 108 -4.79 -8.93 3.54
CA ILE A 108 -4.06 -7.80 2.99
C ILE A 108 -4.48 -6.56 3.78
N CYS A 109 -3.50 -5.91 4.39
CA CYS A 109 -3.72 -4.78 5.28
C CYS A 109 -3.00 -3.53 4.78
N VAL A 110 -3.44 -2.38 5.26
CA VAL A 110 -2.75 -1.10 5.11
C VAL A 110 -2.42 -0.49 6.45
N GLU A 111 -1.22 0.06 6.56
CA GLU A 111 -0.70 0.73 7.75
C GLU A 111 0.06 1.99 7.33
N ASP A 112 -0.35 3.15 7.86
CA ASP A 112 0.32 4.42 7.64
C ASP A 112 1.59 4.48 8.50
N ASN A 113 2.71 4.89 7.91
CA ASN A 113 3.99 5.03 8.58
C ASN A 113 4.57 6.44 8.55
N GLU A 114 3.71 7.44 8.40
CA GLU A 114 3.98 8.88 8.30
C GLU A 114 4.63 9.31 6.98
N TRP A 115 5.39 8.42 6.35
CA TRP A 115 6.19 8.70 5.14
C TRP A 115 5.70 7.93 3.91
N SER A 116 4.91 6.90 4.12
CA SER A 116 4.38 6.01 3.09
C SER A 116 3.23 5.19 3.65
N LEU A 117 2.40 4.66 2.75
CA LEU A 117 1.40 3.65 3.10
C LEU A 117 2.00 2.26 2.88
N ALA A 118 2.09 1.45 3.94
CA ALA A 118 2.50 0.06 3.83
C ALA A 118 1.30 -0.80 3.42
N ILE A 119 1.49 -1.67 2.42
CA ILE A 119 0.53 -2.69 2.00
C ILE A 119 1.11 -4.05 2.38
N GLU A 120 0.51 -4.71 3.38
CA GLU A 120 1.04 -5.91 4.02
C GLU A 120 0.23 -7.15 3.65
N LEU A 121 0.90 -8.25 3.34
CA LEU A 121 0.33 -9.60 3.30
C LEU A 121 0.60 -10.28 4.64
N VAL A 122 -0.43 -10.45 5.45
CA VAL A 122 -0.36 -10.97 6.82
C VAL A 122 -0.96 -12.37 6.87
N GLN A 123 -0.28 -13.31 7.54
CA GLN A 123 -0.75 -14.68 7.69
C GLN A 123 -1.91 -14.76 8.67
N LYS A 124 -2.91 -15.61 8.36
CA LYS A 124 -3.92 -16.03 9.34
C LYS A 124 -3.37 -17.16 10.22
N ASP A 125 -3.74 -17.12 11.50
CA ASP A 125 -3.48 -18.21 12.45
C ASP A 125 -4.64 -19.21 12.43
N GLY A 126 -4.32 -20.50 12.65
CA GLY A 126 -5.32 -21.55 12.82
C GLY A 126 -5.84 -21.60 14.26
N TYR A 127 -7.03 -22.20 14.47
CA TYR A 127 -7.63 -22.34 15.80
C TYR A 127 -7.02 -23.48 16.62
N SER A 128 -6.22 -24.34 15.98
CA SER A 128 -5.52 -25.47 16.59
C SER A 128 -4.13 -25.69 15.96
N ASP A 129 -3.25 -26.43 16.64
CA ASP A 129 -1.91 -26.72 16.14
C ASP A 129 -1.93 -27.49 14.80
N CYS A 130 -2.87 -28.43 14.64
CA CYS A 130 -2.97 -29.22 13.42
C CYS A 130 -3.48 -28.39 12.23
N GLU A 131 -4.44 -27.49 12.46
CA GLU A 131 -4.91 -26.53 11.48
C GLU A 131 -3.81 -25.54 11.11
N SER A 132 -3.10 -25.00 12.11
CA SER A 132 -1.98 -24.08 11.91
C SER A 132 -0.87 -24.71 11.07
N ALA A 133 -0.51 -25.97 11.32
CA ALA A 133 0.48 -26.69 10.52
C ALA A 133 0.05 -26.91 9.06
N TRP A 134 -1.23 -27.24 8.85
CA TRP A 134 -1.81 -27.39 7.52
C TRP A 134 -1.87 -26.06 6.76
N MET A 135 -2.36 -24.99 7.41
CA MET A 135 -2.39 -23.63 6.86
C MET A 135 -1.00 -23.14 6.52
N ALA A 136 -0.01 -23.34 7.40
CA ALA A 136 1.39 -22.98 7.14
C ALA A 136 1.93 -23.66 5.87
N GLY A 137 1.56 -24.92 5.62
CA GLY A 137 1.92 -25.64 4.40
C GLY A 137 1.34 -25.01 3.13
N LEU A 138 0.09 -24.54 3.17
CA LEU A 138 -0.57 -23.85 2.06
C LEU A 138 -0.04 -22.42 1.88
N GLN A 139 0.12 -21.68 2.98
CA GLN A 139 0.69 -20.34 3.01
C GLN A 139 2.08 -20.34 2.38
N LYS A 140 2.96 -21.28 2.76
CA LYS A 140 4.30 -21.46 2.16
C LYS A 140 4.27 -21.60 0.64
N ARG A 141 3.27 -22.30 0.10
CA ARG A 141 3.15 -22.55 -1.34
C ARG A 141 2.61 -21.35 -2.10
N ARG A 142 1.79 -20.51 -1.46
CA ARG A 142 1.03 -19.44 -2.12
C ARG A 142 1.62 -18.04 -1.93
N TYR A 143 2.27 -17.75 -0.80
CA TYR A 143 2.65 -16.38 -0.43
C TYR A 143 3.47 -15.66 -1.50
N ARG A 144 4.45 -16.34 -2.11
CA ARG A 144 5.26 -15.73 -3.19
C ARG A 144 4.44 -15.33 -4.39
N GLY A 145 3.44 -16.14 -4.75
CA GLY A 145 2.52 -15.84 -5.85
C GLY A 145 1.66 -14.63 -5.51
N TYR A 146 1.14 -14.57 -4.28
CA TYR A 146 0.37 -13.42 -3.82
C TYR A 146 1.20 -12.14 -3.77
N LEU A 147 2.45 -12.17 -3.29
CA LEU A 147 3.35 -11.02 -3.31
C LEU A 147 3.66 -10.55 -4.73
N ASP A 148 3.85 -11.47 -5.68
CA ASP A 148 4.06 -11.10 -7.09
C ASP A 148 2.80 -10.46 -7.69
N SER A 149 1.61 -10.98 -7.38
CA SER A 149 0.33 -10.37 -7.77
C SER A 149 0.11 -9.01 -7.14
N MET A 150 0.44 -8.83 -5.85
CA MET A 150 0.36 -7.53 -5.17
C MET A 150 1.28 -6.50 -5.81
N LYS A 151 2.53 -6.88 -6.09
CA LYS A 151 3.50 -6.03 -6.81
C LYS A 151 2.94 -5.57 -8.15
N LYS A 152 2.37 -6.49 -8.94
CA LYS A 152 1.76 -6.19 -10.24
C LYS A 152 0.53 -5.28 -10.10
N ALA A 153 -0.34 -5.57 -9.14
CA ALA A 153 -1.55 -4.78 -8.89
C ALA A 153 -1.21 -3.34 -8.47
N LEU A 154 -0.21 -3.15 -7.61
CA LEU A 154 0.25 -1.81 -7.22
C LEU A 154 0.84 -1.05 -8.40
N LEU A 155 1.72 -1.71 -9.17
CA LEU A 155 2.38 -1.11 -10.33
C LEU A 155 1.44 -0.88 -11.52
N ALA A 156 0.22 -1.42 -11.52
CA ALA A 156 -0.79 -1.08 -12.52
C ALA A 156 -1.25 0.39 -12.41
N ARG A 157 -1.33 0.91 -11.17
CA ARG A 157 -1.73 2.31 -10.89
C ARG A 157 -0.54 3.22 -10.61
N LEU A 158 0.46 2.71 -9.89
CA LEU A 158 1.62 3.49 -9.46
C LEU A 158 2.78 3.35 -10.44
N PRO A 159 3.58 4.40 -10.66
CA PRO A 159 4.79 4.29 -11.50
C PRO A 159 5.92 3.56 -10.79
N SER A 160 5.91 3.54 -9.45
CA SER A 160 6.91 2.82 -8.65
C SER A 160 6.38 2.46 -7.27
N ILE A 161 7.01 1.48 -6.62
CA ILE A 161 6.70 1.08 -5.24
C ILE A 161 7.98 0.87 -4.44
N GLY A 162 7.90 1.07 -3.13
CA GLY A 162 8.96 0.73 -2.19
C GLY A 162 8.97 -0.74 -1.80
N ILE A 163 10.17 -1.30 -1.66
CA ILE A 163 10.43 -2.59 -1.00
C ILE A 163 11.38 -2.40 0.17
N ARG A 164 11.18 -3.20 1.22
CA ARG A 164 12.12 -3.32 2.32
C ARG A 164 13.31 -4.18 1.90
N THR A 165 14.53 -3.67 2.03
CA THR A 165 15.77 -4.42 1.74
C THR A 165 16.60 -4.70 3.00
N GLY A 166 16.23 -4.12 4.14
CA GLY A 166 16.89 -4.32 5.43
C GLY A 166 16.16 -3.58 6.54
N ALA A 167 16.75 -3.56 7.74
CA ALA A 167 16.17 -2.88 8.90
C ALA A 167 15.98 -1.37 8.69
N TRP A 168 16.85 -0.76 7.88
CA TRP A 168 16.90 0.69 7.63
C TRP A 168 17.00 1.04 6.14
N THR A 169 17.01 0.03 5.27
CA THR A 169 17.19 0.21 3.84
C THR A 169 15.92 -0.18 3.11
N SER A 170 15.48 0.70 2.23
CA SER A 170 14.43 0.44 1.26
C SER A 170 14.97 0.72 -0.14
N ARG A 171 14.38 0.08 -1.14
CA ARG A 171 14.62 0.39 -2.55
C ARG A 171 13.27 0.65 -3.22
N THR A 172 13.27 1.42 -4.29
CA THR A 172 12.13 1.58 -5.17
C THR A 172 12.25 0.65 -6.36
N ILE A 173 11.14 0.02 -6.77
CA ILE A 173 11.01 -0.78 -7.98
C ILE A 173 10.04 -0.07 -8.92
N THR A 174 10.42 0.11 -10.17
CA THR A 174 9.55 0.68 -11.22
C THR A 174 8.79 -0.41 -11.99
N ARG A 175 7.81 0.01 -12.81
CA ARG A 175 7.07 -0.86 -13.73
C ARG A 175 7.99 -1.68 -14.63
N GLU A 176 8.99 -1.03 -15.21
CA GLU A 176 9.95 -1.63 -16.13
C GLU A 176 10.81 -2.68 -15.43
N GLU A 177 11.32 -2.36 -14.23
CA GLU A 177 12.10 -3.30 -13.42
C GLU A 177 11.29 -4.52 -12.97
N ALA A 178 9.97 -4.35 -12.78
CA ALA A 178 9.06 -5.43 -12.42
C ALA A 178 8.54 -6.23 -13.61
N GLY A 179 8.84 -5.82 -14.84
CA GLY A 179 8.33 -6.46 -16.07
C GLY A 179 6.82 -6.27 -16.26
N VAL A 180 6.26 -5.17 -15.75
CA VAL A 180 4.86 -4.77 -15.90
C VAL A 180 4.81 -3.68 -16.98
N CYS A 181 4.72 -4.09 -18.24
CA CYS A 181 4.59 -3.20 -19.41
C CYS A 181 3.24 -3.39 -20.09
#